data_AF-A0A660N248-F1
#
_entry.id   AF-A0A660N248-F1
#
_cell.length_a   1.000
_cell.length_b   1.000
_cell.length_c   1.000
_cell.angle_alpha   90.00
_cell.angle_beta   90.00
_cell.angle_gamma   90.00
#
_symmetry.space_group_name_H-M   'P 1'
#
loop_
_entity.id
_entity.type
_entity.pdbx_description
1 polymer ?
#
loop_
_entity_poly.entity_id
_entity_poly.type
_entity_poly.pdbx_seq_one_letter_code
_entity_poly.pdbx_strand_id
1 'polypeptide(L)'
;MGFVIEDVQEGTGKTAQKGKDITVHYTGYLTDGTVFDSSVSRGQPLTITLGVGQVIRGWDEGFDGMKEGGKRKLTIPPEMG
;
A
#
# COMPACT_ATOMS: atom_id res chain seq x y z
N MET A 1 12.67 -14.02 0.03
CA MET A 1 11.44 -13.68 0.79
C MET A 1 10.34 -13.45 -0.23
N GLY A 2 9.10 -13.85 0.06
CA GLY A 2 7.99 -13.67 -0.87
C GLY A 2 7.25 -12.37 -0.61
N PHE A 3 6.30 -12.04 -1.49
CA PHE A 3 5.31 -11.00 -1.25
C PHE A 3 4.31 -11.45 -0.19
N VAL A 4 4.18 -10.67 0.89
CA VAL A 4 3.27 -10.97 2.02
C VAL A 4 2.34 -9.79 2.25
N ILE A 5 1.05 -10.11 2.35
CA ILE A 5 -0.01 -9.16 2.68
C ILE A 5 -0.57 -9.51 4.06
N GLU A 6 -0.56 -8.56 4.99
CA GLU A 6 -1.13 -8.71 6.32
C GLU A 6 -2.14 -7.57 6.57
N ASP A 7 -3.42 -7.90 6.71
CA ASP A 7 -4.43 -6.94 7.16
C ASP A 7 -4.30 -6.73 8.68
N VAL A 8 -3.74 -5.59 9.06
CA VAL A 8 -3.59 -5.18 10.47
C VAL A 8 -4.95 -4.74 11.02
N GLN A 9 -5.77 -4.12 10.18
CA GLN A 9 -7.12 -3.73 10.48
C GLN A 9 -7.95 -3.79 9.21
N GLU A 10 -9.06 -4.52 9.24
CA GLU A 10 -10.00 -4.51 8.13
C GLU A 10 -10.83 -3.23 8.13
N GLY A 11 -10.96 -2.62 6.95
CA GLY A 11 -11.85 -1.49 6.73
C GLY A 11 -13.31 -1.94 6.56
N THR A 12 -14.23 -0.99 6.71
CA THR A 12 -15.68 -1.24 6.56
C THR A 12 -16.28 -0.53 5.34
N GLY A 13 -15.51 0.31 4.65
CA GLY A 13 -15.97 1.04 3.48
C GLY A 13 -15.77 0.27 2.18
N LYS A 14 -15.66 1.01 1.06
CA LYS A 14 -15.57 0.41 -0.27
C LYS A 14 -14.29 -0.41 -0.42
N THR A 15 -14.37 -1.44 -1.24
CA THR A 15 -13.21 -2.26 -1.60
C THR A 15 -12.42 -1.59 -2.72
N ALA A 16 -11.11 -1.48 -2.54
CA ALA A 16 -10.16 -1.06 -3.55
C ALA A 16 -10.17 -2.06 -4.71
N GLN A 17 -10.27 -1.54 -5.93
CA GLN A 17 -10.38 -2.32 -7.15
C GLN A 17 -9.56 -1.67 -8.26
N LYS A 18 -9.03 -2.50 -9.17
CA LYS A 18 -8.29 -2.02 -10.33
C LYS A 18 -9.12 -1.05 -11.19
N GLY A 19 -8.48 -0.01 -11.69
CA GLY A 19 -9.09 1.09 -12.45
C GLY A 19 -9.84 2.11 -11.60
N LYS A 20 -9.73 2.05 -10.27
CA LYS A 20 -10.29 3.06 -9.35
C LYS A 20 -9.19 3.80 -8.63
N ASP A 21 -9.48 5.05 -8.30
CA ASP A 21 -8.59 5.86 -7.48
C ASP A 21 -8.69 5.46 -6.01
N ILE A 22 -7.54 5.30 -5.38
CA ILE A 22 -7.42 5.09 -3.94
C ILE A 22 -6.52 6.18 -3.36
N THR A 23 -6.82 6.59 -2.14
CA THR A 23 -6.02 7.56 -1.39
C THR A 23 -5.57 6.91 -0.10
N VAL A 24 -4.26 6.83 0.11
CA VAL A 24 -3.67 6.11 1.23
C VAL A 24 -2.59 6.93 1.93
N HIS A 25 -2.52 6.75 3.25
CA HIS A 25 -1.32 7.04 4.00
C HIS A 25 -0.47 5.77 4.13
N TYR A 26 0.84 5.92 3.94
CA TYR A 26 1.84 4.89 4.09
C TYR A 26 3.09 5.42 4.83
N THR A 27 3.84 4.47 5.38
CA THR A 27 5.23 4.61 5.80
C THR A 27 6.01 3.40 5.30
N GLY A 28 7.05 3.64 4.51
CA GLY A 28 7.95 2.63 3.97
C GLY A 28 9.16 2.43 4.86
N TYR A 29 9.47 1.17 5.14
CA TYR A 29 10.61 0.76 5.96
C TYR A 29 11.53 -0.18 5.17
N LEU A 30 12.84 -0.03 5.36
CA LEU A 30 13.82 -1.05 5.01
C LEU A 30 13.76 -2.20 6.03
N THR A 31 14.36 -3.33 5.71
CA THR A 31 14.34 -4.54 6.57
C THR A 31 15.04 -4.35 7.92
N ASP A 32 15.91 -3.34 8.03
CA ASP A 32 16.58 -2.95 9.27
C ASP A 32 15.72 -1.99 10.13
N GLY A 33 14.51 -1.64 9.68
CA GLY A 33 13.60 -0.72 10.35
C GLY A 33 13.80 0.75 9.97
N THR A 34 14.75 1.06 9.08
CA THR A 34 14.99 2.44 8.63
C THR A 34 13.80 2.92 7.78
N VAL A 35 13.20 4.04 8.15
CA VAL A 35 12.16 4.68 7.31
C VAL A 35 12.83 5.30 6.10
N PHE A 36 12.46 4.87 4.90
CA PHE A 36 12.93 5.51 3.67
C PHE A 36 11.95 6.56 3.16
N ASP A 37 10.65 6.40 3.45
CA ASP A 37 9.62 7.35 3.04
C ASP A 37 8.38 7.28 3.95
N SER A 38 7.71 8.41 4.16
CA SER A 38 6.41 8.44 4.87
C SER A 38 5.55 9.58 4.37
N SER A 39 4.34 9.25 3.91
CA SER A 39 3.29 10.24 3.64
C SER A 39 2.71 10.86 4.91
N VAL A 40 2.77 10.13 6.04
CA VAL A 40 2.20 10.59 7.32
C VAL A 40 3.03 11.74 7.88
N SER A 41 4.36 11.65 7.81
CA SER A 41 5.24 12.74 8.25
C SER A 41 5.09 14.01 7.40
N ARG A 42 4.74 13.85 6.12
CA ARG A 42 4.45 14.96 5.20
C ARG A 42 3.04 15.54 5.35
N GLY A 43 2.13 14.84 6.02
CA GLY A 43 0.72 15.23 6.14
C GLY A 43 -0.07 15.21 4.83
N GLN A 44 0.50 14.64 3.76
CA GLN A 44 -0.12 14.60 2.44
C GLN A 44 -0.27 13.14 2.00
N PRO A 45 -1.51 12.62 1.84
CA PRO A 45 -1.72 11.25 1.40
C PRO A 45 -1.33 11.11 -0.08
N LEU A 46 -1.09 9.87 -0.49
CA LEU A 46 -0.85 9.54 -1.88
C LEU A 46 -2.16 9.07 -2.52
N THR A 47 -2.53 9.68 -3.65
CA THR A 47 -3.62 9.21 -4.50
C THR A 47 -3.05 8.55 -5.75
N ILE A 48 -3.50 7.34 -6.05
CA ILE A 48 -3.13 6.58 -7.24
C ILE A 48 -4.35 5.92 -7.86
N THR A 49 -4.29 5.65 -9.16
CA THR A 49 -5.22 4.74 -9.81
C THR A 49 -4.68 3.31 -9.67
N LEU A 50 -5.45 2.42 -9.05
CA LEU A 50 -5.00 1.06 -8.76
C LEU A 50 -4.95 0.18 -10.02
N GLY A 51 -3.92 -0.65 -10.15
CA GLY A 51 -3.81 -1.68 -11.19
C GLY A 51 -3.37 -1.16 -12.56
N VAL A 52 -2.84 0.05 -12.64
CA VAL A 52 -2.38 0.66 -13.91
C VAL A 52 -0.87 0.84 -13.99
N GLY A 53 -0.11 0.34 -13.00
CA GLY A 53 1.35 0.45 -12.99
C GLY A 53 1.89 1.86 -12.70
N GLN A 54 1.13 2.69 -11.97
CA GLN A 54 1.59 4.01 -11.51
C GLN A 54 2.61 3.93 -10.35
N VAL A 55 2.64 2.82 -9.64
CA VAL A 55 3.52 2.54 -8.50
C VAL A 55 4.23 1.21 -8.67
N ILE A 56 5.14 0.88 -7.76
CA ILE A 56 5.82 -0.42 -7.76
C ILE A 56 4.79 -1.55 -7.69
N ARG A 57 5.15 -2.69 -8.28
CA ARG A 57 4.25 -3.83 -8.45
C ARG A 57 3.69 -4.34 -7.13
N GLY A 58 4.50 -4.33 -6.07
CA GLY A 58 4.06 -4.74 -4.73
C GLY A 58 2.93 -3.88 -4.16
N TRP A 59 2.83 -2.61 -4.56
CA TRP A 59 1.75 -1.72 -4.14
C TRP A 59 0.50 -1.95 -4.98
N ASP A 60 0.70 -2.06 -6.30
CA ASP A 60 -0.39 -2.25 -7.26
C ASP A 60 -1.14 -3.57 -7.00
N GLU A 61 -0.42 -4.62 -6.59
CA GLU A 61 -1.02 -5.89 -6.16
C GLU A 61 -1.46 -5.87 -4.68
N GLY A 62 -0.73 -5.16 -3.81
CA GLY A 62 -0.98 -5.19 -2.35
C GLY A 62 -2.20 -4.42 -1.88
N PHE A 63 -2.61 -3.39 -2.61
CA PHE A 63 -3.81 -2.63 -2.28
C PHE A 63 -5.09 -3.27 -2.81
N ASP A 64 -5.00 -4.23 -3.74
CA ASP A 64 -6.18 -4.91 -4.27
C ASP A 64 -6.95 -5.62 -3.15
N GLY A 65 -8.27 -5.45 -3.15
CA GLY A 65 -9.15 -6.02 -2.12
C GLY A 65 -9.09 -5.33 -0.75
N MET A 66 -8.22 -4.34 -0.53
CA MET A 66 -8.21 -3.57 0.73
C MET A 66 -9.50 -2.75 0.86
N LYS A 67 -10.06 -2.63 2.06
CA LYS A 67 -11.26 -1.82 2.31
C LYS A 67 -10.90 -0.44 2.86
N GLU A 68 -11.65 0.58 2.46
CA GLU A 68 -11.56 1.94 3.02
C GLU A 68 -11.66 1.91 4.55
N GLY A 69 -10.80 2.68 5.22
CA GLY A 69 -10.64 2.68 6.68
C GLY A 69 -9.77 1.53 7.23
N GLY A 70 -9.30 0.63 6.37
CA GLY A 70 -8.40 -0.45 6.76
C GLY A 70 -6.94 0.00 6.92
N LYS A 71 -6.14 -0.88 7.53
CA LYS A 71 -4.69 -0.76 7.64
C LYS A 71 -4.06 -2.09 7.24
N ARG A 72 -3.11 -2.04 6.32
CA ARG A 72 -2.44 -3.22 5.76
C ARG A 72 -0.93 -3.05 5.83
N LYS A 73 -0.22 -4.14 6.05
CA LYS A 73 1.23 -4.22 5.98
C LYS A 73 1.60 -5.09 4.79
N LEU A 74 2.48 -4.55 3.95
CA LEU A 74 2.99 -5.22 2.75
C LEU A 74 4.48 -5.49 2.97
N THR A 75 4.87 -6.75 2.86
CA THR A 75 6.29 -7.13 2.76
C THR A 75 6.57 -7.41 1.30
N ILE A 76 7.32 -6.53 0.65
CA ILE A 76 7.55 -6.54 -0.79
C ILE A 76 8.97 -7.05 -1.05
N PRO A 77 9.15 -8.08 -1.88
CA PRO A 77 10.46 -8.55 -2.23
C PRO A 77 11.08 -7.67 -3.32
N PRO A 78 12.43 -7.59 -3.43
CA PRO A 78 13.10 -6.63 -4.31
C PRO A 78 12.69 -6.71 -5.78
N GLU A 79 12.29 -7.89 -6.27
CA GLU A 79 11.80 -8.08 -7.65
C GLU A 79 10.47 -7.36 -7.95
N MET A 80 9.77 -6.87 -6.92
CA MET A 80 8.50 -6.14 -7.02
C MET A 80 8.60 -4.66 -6.61
N GLY A 81 9.81 -4.18 -6.30
CA GLY A 81 10.11 -2.81 -5.91
C GLY A 81 11.11 -2.71 -4.78
#